data_AF-V4ACC0-F1
#
_entry.id   AF-V4ACC0-F1
#
_cell.length_a   1.000
_cell.length_b   1.000
_cell.length_c   1.000
_cell.angle_alpha   90.00
_cell.angle_beta   90.00
_cell.angle_gamma   90.00
#
_symmetry.space_group_name_H-M   'P 1'
#
loop_
_entity.id
_entity.type
_entity.pdbx_description
1 polymer ?
#
loop_
_entity_poly.entity_id
_entity_poly.type
_entity_poly.pdbx_seq_one_letter_code
_entity_poly.pdbx_strand_id
1 'polypeptide(L)'
;MCELTVAGKAFLWHQIRCIVGVLILVGQGKEDPSIIDELLDIEKHPRKPQYNMASYIPLVLFDCQYEDVEWIYSEESHINNIKHLQDMWSQNSIKTTMIKRMLDSLGEKQIQNSSGTIPCPKLPIQSNWLIDIKDSKHIPLLTRPTSESLEEKVKSAKMRKLQN
;
A
#
# COMPACT_ATOMS: atom_id res chain seq x y z
N MET A 1 13.93 6.10 -1.01
CA MET A 1 12.50 6.00 -0.62
C MET A 1 11.71 6.62 -1.76
N CYS A 2 10.61 6.01 -2.16
CA CYS A 2 9.74 6.53 -3.22
C CYS A 2 8.42 6.95 -2.58
N GLU A 3 7.85 8.04 -3.04
CA GLU A 3 6.53 8.52 -2.61
C GLU A 3 5.59 8.67 -3.80
N LEU A 4 4.30 8.47 -3.56
CA LEU A 4 3.24 8.73 -4.53
C LEU A 4 2.32 9.79 -3.94
N THR A 5 2.30 10.95 -4.58
CA THR A 5 1.37 12.04 -4.23
C THR A 5 0.14 11.96 -5.12
N VAL A 6 -1.03 11.84 -4.50
CA VAL A 6 -2.32 11.86 -5.20
C VAL A 6 -3.13 13.04 -4.68
N ALA A 7 -3.47 13.97 -5.58
CA ALA A 7 -4.32 15.10 -5.28
C ALA A 7 -5.67 14.95 -6.00
N GLY A 8 -6.75 15.30 -5.33
CA GLY A 8 -8.10 15.18 -5.88
C GLY A 8 -9.14 15.78 -4.95
N LYS A 9 -10.33 16.09 -5.49
CA LYS A 9 -11.43 16.70 -4.73
C LYS A 9 -12.05 15.74 -3.71
N ALA A 10 -12.15 14.47 -4.07
CA ALA A 10 -12.70 13.43 -3.22
C ALA A 10 -12.17 12.06 -3.67
N PHE A 11 -12.17 11.10 -2.74
CA PHE A 11 -11.80 9.72 -3.01
C PHE A 11 -12.87 8.77 -2.47
N LEU A 12 -13.11 7.67 -3.20
CA LEU A 12 -13.95 6.58 -2.73
C LEU A 12 -13.24 5.81 -1.61
N TRP A 13 -14.03 5.10 -0.81
CA TRP A 13 -13.52 4.22 0.23
C TRP A 13 -12.50 3.22 -0.35
N HIS A 14 -11.31 3.19 0.25
CA HIS A 14 -10.13 2.39 -0.16
C HIS A 14 -9.53 2.70 -1.55
N GLN A 15 -9.99 3.72 -2.28
CA GLN A 15 -9.56 3.98 -3.66
C GLN A 15 -8.03 4.09 -3.80
N ILE A 16 -7.39 4.92 -2.98
CA ILE A 16 -5.94 5.13 -3.05
C ILE A 16 -5.17 3.84 -2.74
N ARG A 17 -5.60 3.08 -1.72
CA ARG A 17 -4.96 1.82 -1.35
C ARG A 17 -5.07 0.76 -2.46
N CYS A 18 -6.17 0.75 -3.21
CA CYS A 18 -6.34 -0.12 -4.37
C CYS A 18 -5.41 0.29 -5.53
N ILE A 19 -5.33 1.58 -5.84
CA ILE A 19 -4.42 2.11 -6.87
C ILE A 19 -2.97 1.72 -6.56
N VAL A 20 -2.52 2.03 -5.34
CA VAL A 20 -1.16 1.69 -4.89
C VAL A 20 -0.94 0.18 -4.88
N GLY A 21 -1.94 -0.62 -4.51
CA GLY A 21 -1.86 -2.08 -4.55
C GLY A 21 -1.55 -2.61 -5.96
N VAL A 22 -2.23 -2.09 -6.99
CA VAL A 22 -1.95 -2.44 -8.40
C VAL A 22 -0.55 -1.97 -8.83
N LEU A 23 -0.15 -0.74 -8.47
CA LEU A 23 1.18 -0.23 -8.79
C LEU A 23 2.31 -1.05 -8.16
N ILE A 24 2.13 -1.54 -6.93
CA ILE A 24 3.11 -2.44 -6.30
C ILE A 24 3.19 -3.77 -7.05
N LEU A 25 2.07 -4.33 -7.53
CA LEU A 25 2.10 -5.57 -8.33
C LEU A 25 2.89 -5.37 -9.64
N VAL A 26 2.69 -4.24 -10.32
CA VAL A 26 3.49 -3.88 -11.51
C VAL A 26 4.96 -3.70 -11.15
N GLY A 27 5.27 -2.98 -10.08
CA GLY A 27 6.66 -2.77 -9.62
C GLY A 27 7.37 -4.06 -9.16
N GLN A 28 6.61 -5.08 -8.76
CA GLN A 28 7.12 -6.43 -8.46
C GLN A 28 7.26 -7.32 -9.70
N GLY A 29 6.86 -6.85 -10.90
CA GLY A 29 6.85 -7.64 -12.13
C GLY A 29 5.78 -8.74 -12.16
N LYS A 30 4.75 -8.64 -11.31
CA LYS A 30 3.64 -9.60 -11.23
C LYS A 30 2.51 -9.29 -12.21
N GLU A 31 2.44 -8.05 -12.68
CA GLU A 31 1.51 -7.56 -13.70
C GLU A 31 2.28 -6.68 -14.68
N ASP A 32 1.89 -6.69 -15.94
CA ASP A 32 2.43 -5.78 -16.95
C ASP A 32 1.83 -4.37 -16.78
N PRO A 33 2.57 -3.26 -17.04
CA PRO A 33 2.02 -1.91 -16.95
C PRO A 33 0.73 -1.68 -17.76
N SER A 34 0.54 -2.40 -18.88
CA SER A 34 -0.69 -2.34 -19.69
C SER A 34 -1.96 -2.75 -18.94
N ILE A 35 -1.84 -3.42 -17.77
CA ILE A 35 -2.98 -3.76 -16.92
C ILE A 35 -3.76 -2.52 -16.48
N ILE A 36 -3.11 -1.35 -16.38
CA ILE A 36 -3.76 -0.11 -15.96
C ILE A 36 -4.75 0.32 -17.04
N ASP A 37 -4.36 0.26 -18.31
CA ASP A 37 -5.23 0.60 -19.44
C ASP A 37 -6.41 -0.37 -19.51
N GLU A 38 -6.15 -1.68 -19.35
CA GLU A 38 -7.18 -2.72 -19.32
C GLU A 38 -8.20 -2.48 -18.19
N LEU A 39 -7.76 -2.08 -16.99
CA LEU A 39 -8.64 -1.83 -15.85
C LEU A 39 -9.46 -0.55 -15.97
N LEU A 40 -9.02 0.41 -16.79
CA LEU A 40 -9.73 1.66 -17.05
C LEU A 40 -10.70 1.56 -18.25
N ASP A 41 -10.58 0.51 -19.07
CA ASP A 41 -11.53 0.19 -20.14
C ASP A 41 -12.80 -0.47 -19.59
N ILE A 42 -13.81 0.37 -19.36
CA ILE A 42 -15.12 -0.05 -18.83
C ILE A 42 -15.97 -0.82 -19.86
N GLU A 43 -15.71 -0.65 -21.15
CA GLU A 43 -16.45 -1.36 -22.20
C GLU A 43 -16.00 -2.82 -22.28
N LYS A 44 -14.69 -3.04 -22.14
CA LYS A 44 -14.10 -4.38 -22.09
C LYS A 44 -14.26 -5.05 -20.73
N HIS A 45 -14.11 -4.30 -19.64
CA HIS A 45 -14.16 -4.80 -18.26
C HIS A 45 -15.18 -4.01 -17.41
N PRO A 46 -16.49 -4.29 -17.55
CA PRO A 46 -17.54 -3.52 -16.87
C PRO A 46 -17.57 -3.71 -15.35
N ARG A 47 -16.81 -4.67 -14.81
CA ARG A 47 -16.75 -4.97 -13.38
C ARG A 47 -15.30 -4.99 -12.91
N LYS A 48 -15.05 -4.36 -11.76
CA LYS A 48 -13.73 -4.38 -11.15
C LYS A 48 -13.37 -5.78 -10.62
N PRO A 49 -12.14 -6.27 -10.85
CA PRO A 49 -11.62 -7.45 -10.17
C PRO A 49 -11.33 -7.16 -8.69
N GLN A 50 -11.09 -8.21 -7.91
CA GLN A 50 -10.67 -8.08 -6.52
C GLN A 50 -9.21 -7.59 -6.41
N TYR A 51 -9.05 -6.35 -5.92
CA TYR A 51 -7.74 -5.77 -5.60
C TYR A 51 -7.24 -6.23 -4.23
N ASN A 52 -5.94 -6.43 -4.10
CA ASN A 52 -5.30 -6.41 -2.80
C ASN A 52 -5.04 -4.95 -2.41
N MET A 53 -5.39 -4.57 -1.19
CA MET A 53 -5.10 -3.23 -0.70
C MET A 53 -3.64 -3.13 -0.30
N ALA A 54 -2.99 -2.02 -0.69
CA ALA A 54 -1.72 -1.64 -0.09
C ALA A 54 -1.88 -1.43 1.43
N SER A 55 -0.81 -1.56 2.20
CA SER A 55 -0.81 -1.26 3.63
C SER A 55 -1.37 0.13 3.91
N TYR A 56 -2.08 0.29 5.03
CA TYR A 56 -2.57 1.60 5.46
C TYR A 56 -1.48 2.45 6.13
N ILE A 57 -0.41 1.83 6.62
CA ILE A 57 0.66 2.50 7.36
C ILE A 57 1.27 3.69 6.60
N PRO A 58 1.60 3.59 5.29
CA PRO A 58 2.19 4.72 4.55
C PRO A 58 1.16 5.72 4.01
N LEU A 59 -0.14 5.52 4.22
CA LEU A 59 -1.17 6.43 3.70
C LEU A 59 -1.36 7.60 4.66
N VAL A 60 -0.95 8.80 4.24
CA VAL A 60 -1.09 10.03 5.03
C VAL A 60 -1.90 11.07 4.26
N LEU A 61 -2.81 11.77 4.95
CA LEU A 61 -3.38 13.01 4.46
C LEU A 61 -2.37 14.13 4.74
N PHE A 62 -1.64 14.55 3.71
CA PHE A 62 -0.53 15.48 3.87
C PHE A 62 -0.98 16.95 3.81
N ASP A 63 -1.84 17.29 2.85
CA ASP A 63 -2.26 18.66 2.60
C ASP A 63 -3.73 18.73 2.18
N CYS A 64 -4.38 19.86 2.48
CA CYS A 64 -5.75 20.17 2.12
C CYS A 64 -5.81 21.58 1.52
N GLN A 65 -6.26 21.68 0.27
CA GLN A 65 -6.35 22.95 -0.45
C GLN A 65 -7.72 23.59 -0.25
N TYR A 66 -7.73 24.88 0.05
CA TYR A 66 -8.93 25.70 0.20
C TYR A 66 -8.77 26.98 -0.63
N GLU A 67 -9.83 27.38 -1.32
CA GLU A 67 -9.88 28.67 -2.03
C GLU A 67 -10.10 29.80 -1.02
N ASP A 68 -9.42 30.93 -1.24
CA ASP A 68 -9.55 32.16 -0.46
C ASP A 68 -9.32 32.02 1.06
N VAL A 69 -8.46 31.08 1.47
CA VAL A 69 -8.04 30.89 2.86
C VAL A 69 -6.56 31.25 3.03
N GLU A 70 -6.27 32.11 4.00
CA GLU A 70 -4.92 32.38 4.47
C GLU A 70 -4.63 31.58 5.74
N TRP A 71 -3.60 30.74 5.70
CA TRP A 71 -3.18 29.97 6.87
C TRP A 71 -2.41 30.86 7.86
N ILE A 72 -2.88 30.91 9.10
CA ILE A 72 -2.21 31.63 10.18
C ILE A 72 -1.33 30.65 10.96
N TYR A 73 -0.03 30.92 11.00
CA TYR A 73 0.94 30.10 11.70
C TYR A 73 1.44 30.80 12.97
N SER A 74 1.33 30.12 14.11
CA SER A 74 1.99 30.55 15.36
C SER A 74 3.45 30.10 15.35
N GLU A 75 4.37 31.03 15.63
CA GLU A 75 5.80 30.74 15.76
C GLU A 75 6.06 29.64 16.78
N GLU A 76 5.44 29.72 17.96
CA GLU A 76 5.62 28.73 19.03
C GLU A 76 5.18 27.33 18.58
N SER A 77 3.99 27.22 17.98
CA SER A 77 3.48 25.94 17.47
C SER A 77 4.36 25.39 16.36
N HIS A 78 4.86 26.25 15.47
CA HIS A 78 5.74 25.84 14.37
C HIS A 78 7.06 25.28 14.90
N ILE A 79 7.68 25.97 15.86
CA ILE A 79 8.91 25.52 16.52
C ILE A 79 8.69 24.19 17.26
N ASN A 80 7.59 24.06 18.00
CA ASN A 80 7.29 22.84 18.75
C ASN A 80 7.05 21.64 17.82
N ASN A 81 6.34 21.84 16.70
CA ASN A 81 6.14 20.81 15.68
C ASN A 81 7.46 20.38 15.05
N ILE A 82 8.32 21.32 14.66
CA ILE A 82 9.64 21.01 14.10
C ILE A 82 10.47 20.19 15.10
N LYS A 83 10.55 20.62 16.36
CA LYS A 83 11.29 19.88 17.41
C LYS A 83 10.76 18.46 17.57
N HIS A 84 9.44 18.30 17.64
CA HIS A 84 8.81 17.00 17.80
C HIS A 84 9.11 16.06 16.61
N LEU A 85 8.96 16.56 15.38
CA LEU A 85 9.23 15.79 14.18
C LEU A 85 10.72 15.43 14.05
N GLN A 86 11.63 16.34 14.40
CA GLN A 86 13.07 16.08 14.41
C GLN A 86 13.47 15.02 15.43
N ASP A 87 12.89 15.04 16.64
CA ASP A 87 13.10 14.02 17.66
C ASP A 87 12.60 12.64 17.18
N MET A 88 11.36 12.57 16.67
CA MET A 88 10.80 11.35 16.10
C MET A 88 11.66 10.81 14.94
N TRP A 89 12.10 11.67 14.04
CA TRP A 89 12.95 11.30 12.91
C TRP A 89 14.29 10.74 13.39
N SER A 90 14.93 11.38 14.36
CA SER A 90 16.21 10.95 14.92
C SER A 90 16.09 9.57 15.56
N GLN A 91 15.08 9.36 16.41
CA GLN A 91 14.83 8.08 17.06
C GLN A 91 14.57 6.96 16.06
N ASN A 92 13.72 7.20 15.05
CA ASN A 92 13.40 6.20 14.04
C ASN A 92 14.58 5.91 13.12
N SER A 93 15.41 6.91 12.81
CA SER A 93 16.63 6.73 12.01
C SER A 93 17.67 5.87 12.72
N ILE A 94 17.87 6.08 14.04
CA ILE A 94 18.73 5.22 14.87
C ILE A 94 18.21 3.78 14.88
N LYS A 95 16.93 3.58 15.20
CA LYS A 95 16.31 2.23 15.24
C LYS A 95 16.42 1.52 13.89
N THR A 96 16.11 2.21 12.80
CA THR A 96 16.22 1.69 11.43
C THR A 96 17.65 1.27 11.11
N THR A 97 18.63 2.11 11.46
CA THR A 97 20.06 1.83 11.22
C THR A 97 20.52 0.62 12.03
N MET A 98 20.15 0.53 13.30
CA MET A 98 20.49 -0.61 14.16
C MET A 98 19.96 -1.92 13.57
N ILE A 99 18.66 -1.96 13.23
CA ILE A 99 18.03 -3.15 12.64
C ILE A 99 18.67 -3.50 11.29
N LYS A 100 18.93 -2.50 10.44
CA LYS A 100 19.57 -2.71 9.14
C LYS A 100 20.96 -3.31 9.28
N ARG A 101 21.78 -2.82 10.22
CA ARG A 101 23.10 -3.38 10.52
C ARG A 101 23.04 -4.81 11.05
N MET A 102 22.06 -5.11 11.91
CA MET A 102 21.83 -6.48 12.39
C MET A 102 21.47 -7.41 11.23
N LEU A 103 20.60 -6.98 10.31
CA LEU A 103 20.23 -7.76 9.12
C LEU A 103 21.42 -7.99 8.18
N ASP A 104 22.23 -6.96 7.93
CA ASP A 104 23.41 -7.07 7.06
C ASP A 104 24.42 -8.07 7.65
N SER A 105 24.70 -7.94 8.95
CA SER A 105 25.58 -8.88 9.68
C SER A 105 25.09 -10.32 9.61
N LEU A 106 23.78 -10.56 9.74
CA LEU A 106 23.19 -11.90 9.59
C LEU A 106 23.26 -12.41 8.15
N GLY A 107 23.12 -11.54 7.15
CA GLY A 107 23.22 -11.88 5.73
C GLY A 107 24.62 -12.34 5.31
N GLU A 108 25.67 -11.91 6.02
CA GLU A 108 27.06 -12.30 5.75
C GLU A 108 27.47 -13.62 6.42
N LYS A 109 26.69 -14.12 7.39
CA LYS A 109 27.01 -15.37 8.09
C LYS A 109 26.78 -16.58 7.19
N GLN A 110 27.63 -17.58 7.35
CA GLN A 110 27.44 -18.89 6.76
C GLN A 110 26.71 -19.79 7.76
N ILE A 111 25.74 -20.56 7.29
CA ILE A 111 24.95 -21.48 8.09
C ILE A 111 25.59 -22.85 7.96
N GLN A 112 26.02 -23.44 9.07
CA GLN A 112 26.49 -24.82 9.11
C GLN A 112 25.30 -25.75 9.32
N ASN A 113 25.19 -26.79 8.50
CA ASN A 113 24.25 -27.89 8.72
C ASN A 113 24.99 -29.23 8.60
N SER A 114 24.29 -30.32 8.91
CA SER A 114 24.81 -31.70 8.84
C SER A 114 25.30 -32.11 7.45
N SER A 115 24.99 -31.34 6.41
CA SER A 115 25.37 -31.57 5.01
C SER A 115 26.43 -30.60 4.47
N GLY A 116 26.95 -29.67 5.28
CA GLY A 116 27.99 -28.71 4.91
C GLY A 116 27.66 -27.25 5.26
N THR A 117 28.35 -26.33 4.61
CA THR A 117 28.21 -24.89 4.85
C THR A 117 27.40 -24.24 3.72
N ILE A 118 26.30 -23.59 4.07
CA ILE A 118 25.40 -22.94 3.12
C ILE A 118 25.41 -21.42 3.34
N PRO A 119 25.45 -20.59 2.28
CA PRO A 119 25.26 -19.15 2.40
C PRO A 119 23.89 -18.81 3.02
N CYS A 120 23.81 -17.70 3.76
CA CYS A 120 22.53 -17.20 4.26
C CYS A 120 21.57 -16.94 3.09
N PRO A 121 20.33 -17.49 3.11
CA PRO A 121 19.39 -17.29 2.02
C PRO A 121 18.96 -15.82 1.94
N LYS A 122 18.97 -15.25 0.73
CA LYS A 122 18.38 -13.93 0.49
C LYS A 122 16.86 -14.05 0.54
N LEU A 123 16.26 -13.56 1.62
CA LEU A 123 14.81 -13.57 1.84
C LEU A 123 14.21 -12.18 1.49
N PRO A 124 13.51 -12.02 0.36
CA PRO A 124 12.93 -10.73 -0.05
C PRO A 124 11.62 -10.41 0.69
N ILE A 125 11.57 -10.58 2.01
CA ILE A 125 10.36 -10.43 2.84
C ILE A 125 9.99 -8.95 3.06
N GLN A 126 10.95 -8.04 2.84
CA GLN A 126 10.79 -6.61 3.15
C GLN A 126 9.64 -5.92 2.41
N SER A 127 9.22 -6.43 1.24
CA SER A 127 8.10 -5.87 0.48
C SER A 127 6.75 -6.53 0.77
N ASN A 128 6.71 -7.62 1.53
CA ASN A 128 5.48 -8.40 1.73
C ASN A 128 4.42 -7.62 2.51
N TRP A 129 4.84 -6.80 3.48
CA TRP A 129 3.91 -5.98 4.26
C TRP A 129 3.30 -4.82 3.47
N LEU A 130 3.83 -4.49 2.28
CA LEU A 130 3.33 -3.38 1.46
C LEU A 130 1.93 -3.66 0.88
N ILE A 131 1.56 -4.94 0.75
CA ILE A 131 0.24 -5.37 0.31
C ILE A 131 -0.33 -6.32 1.37
N ASP A 132 -1.60 -6.19 1.71
CA ASP A 132 -2.33 -7.20 2.50
C ASP A 132 -2.46 -8.49 1.67
N ILE A 133 -1.45 -9.36 1.73
CA ILE A 133 -1.47 -10.69 1.11
C ILE A 133 -1.36 -11.73 2.23
N LYS A 134 -2.35 -12.63 2.30
CA LYS A 134 -2.20 -13.91 3.00
C LYS A 134 -1.51 -14.87 2.04
N ASP A 135 -0.28 -15.26 2.35
CA ASP A 135 0.64 -16.15 1.61
C ASP A 135 -0.02 -17.11 0.59
N SER A 136 -0.34 -16.61 -0.60
CA SER A 136 -0.86 -17.41 -1.71
C SER A 136 -0.16 -16.98 -3.00
N LYS A 137 0.01 -17.94 -3.91
CA LYS A 137 0.58 -17.70 -5.24
C LYS A 137 -0.17 -16.53 -5.90
N HIS A 138 0.58 -15.63 -6.56
CA HIS A 138 -0.02 -14.50 -7.27
C HIS A 138 -0.99 -15.02 -8.35
N ILE A 139 -2.21 -14.45 -8.36
CA ILE A 139 -3.22 -14.71 -9.38
C ILE A 139 -3.38 -13.42 -10.20
N PRO A 140 -3.22 -13.46 -11.54
CA PRO A 140 -3.34 -12.28 -12.40
C PRO A 140 -4.68 -11.55 -12.21
N LEU A 141 -4.65 -10.21 -12.19
CA LEU A 141 -5.80 -9.38 -11.85
C LEU A 141 -7.05 -9.68 -12.68
N LEU A 142 -6.93 -9.82 -14.00
CA LEU A 142 -8.07 -10.07 -14.90
C LEU A 142 -8.71 -11.45 -14.73
N THR A 143 -8.02 -12.39 -14.08
CA THR A 143 -8.56 -13.75 -13.83
C THR A 143 -9.30 -13.86 -12.49
N ARG A 144 -9.28 -12.80 -11.68
CA ARG A 144 -9.87 -12.81 -10.34
C ARG A 144 -11.39 -12.64 -10.39
N PRO A 145 -12.10 -13.10 -9.35
CA PRO A 145 -13.51 -12.79 -9.20
C PRO A 145 -13.76 -11.28 -9.22
N THR A 146 -14.78 -10.86 -9.97
CA THR A 146 -15.21 -9.46 -10.04
C THR A 146 -16.25 -9.15 -8.99
N SER A 147 -16.33 -7.89 -8.56
CA SER A 147 -17.38 -7.47 -7.63
C SER A 147 -18.77 -7.47 -8.26
N GLU A 148 -19.80 -7.69 -7.43
CA GLU A 148 -21.20 -7.49 -7.81
C GLU A 148 -21.47 -6.06 -8.31
N SER A 149 -22.38 -5.94 -9.27
CA SER A 149 -22.81 -4.65 -9.80
C SER A 149 -23.60 -3.84 -8.77
N LEU A 150 -23.77 -2.54 -9.00
CA LEU A 150 -24.56 -1.68 -8.11
C LEU A 150 -26.02 -2.13 -8.07
N GLU A 151 -26.58 -2.51 -9.22
CA GLU A 151 -27.95 -2.99 -9.35
C GLU A 151 -28.15 -4.29 -8.57
N GLU A 152 -27.19 -5.20 -8.61
CA GLU A 152 -27.18 -6.45 -7.84
C GLU A 152 -27.16 -6.17 -6.33
N LYS A 153 -26.31 -5.23 -5.88
CA LYS A 153 -26.24 -4.81 -4.48
C LYS A 153 -27.52 -4.12 -4.00
N VAL A 154 -28.13 -3.29 -4.84
CA VAL A 154 -29.41 -2.63 -4.51
C VAL A 154 -30.53 -3.66 -4.41
N LYS A 155 -30.59 -4.63 -5.32
CA LYS A 155 -31.56 -5.74 -5.26
C LYS A 155 -31.36 -6.58 -4.00
N SER A 156 -30.13 -6.99 -3.68
CA SER A 156 -29.85 -7.80 -2.49
C SER A 156 -30.18 -7.06 -1.19
N ALA A 157 -29.90 -5.75 -1.11
CA ALA A 157 -30.29 -4.92 0.02
C ALA A 157 -31.82 -4.79 0.17
N LYS A 158 -32.56 -4.63 -0.94
CA LYS A 158 -34.03 -4.60 -0.93
C LYS A 158 -34.62 -5.95 -0.48
N MET A 159 -34.08 -7.07 -0.96
CA MET A 159 -34.53 -8.41 -0.55
C MET A 159 -34.32 -8.65 0.96
N ARG A 160 -33.19 -8.20 1.52
CA ARG A 160 -32.94 -8.30 2.97
C ARG A 160 -33.90 -7.45 3.81
N LYS A 161 -34.38 -6.32 3.29
CA LYS A 161 -35.38 -5.48 3.97
C LYS A 161 -36.79 -6.04 3.90
N LEU A 162 -37.10 -6.91 2.94
CA LEU A 162 -38.41 -7.55 2.80
C LEU A 162 -38.56 -8.82 3.66
N GLN A 163 -37.45 -9.32 4.21
CA GLN A 163 -37.40 -10.52 5.06
C GLN A 163 -37.37 -10.21 6.57
N ASN A 164 -37.36 -8.93 6.95
CA ASN A 164 -37.45 -8.43 8.32
C ASN A 164 -38.74 -7.63 8.50
#